data_AF-A0A351XM51-F1
#
_entry.id   AF-A0A351XM51-F1
#
_cell.length_a   1.000
_cell.length_b   1.000
_cell.length_c   1.000
_cell.angle_alpha   90.00
_cell.angle_beta   90.00
_cell.angle_gamma   90.00
#
_symmetry.space_group_name_H-M   'P 1'
#
loop_
_entity.id
_entity.type
_entity.pdbx_description
1 polymer ?
#
loop_
_entity_poly.entity_id
_entity_poly.type
_entity_poly.pdbx_seq_one_letter_code
_entity_poly.pdbx_strand_id
1 'polypeptide(L)'
;TYSDYTEKMIFETMNKQHPKSTRGVIDIWNVLTDSEKKLCIRYPYDALKVNTAKNVATSQTEKNFGINGLGDRSDAFRHGIWNAEMTILIGKEKAELFATAHEDKDVTGKESDGYPKTAHRDMDMHNNEVGRNIGERNKDVTENEMADIIYQEIYSETTQFVWLHE
;
A
#
# COMPACT_ATOMS: atom_id res chain seq x y z
N THR A 1 -16.88 -29.71 -13.84
CA THR A 1 -16.29 -29.90 -12.51
C THR A 1 -15.23 -28.84 -12.32
N TYR A 2 -15.62 -27.70 -11.74
CA TYR A 2 -14.63 -26.70 -11.32
C TYR A 2 -13.80 -27.35 -10.21
N SER A 3 -12.49 -27.37 -10.38
CA SER A 3 -11.60 -27.97 -9.40
C SER A 3 -11.76 -27.24 -8.07
N ASP A 4 -12.18 -27.96 -7.03
CA ASP A 4 -12.31 -27.51 -5.64
C ASP A 4 -10.92 -27.27 -5.02
N TYR A 5 -10.10 -26.43 -5.65
CA TYR A 5 -8.93 -25.90 -4.99
C TYR A 5 -9.41 -24.92 -3.92
N THR A 6 -9.46 -25.38 -2.69
CA THR A 6 -9.64 -24.48 -1.54
C THR A 6 -8.53 -23.43 -1.52
N GLU A 7 -8.80 -22.22 -1.02
CA GLU A 7 -7.82 -21.13 -0.91
C GLU A 7 -6.48 -21.59 -0.32
N LYS A 8 -6.55 -22.49 0.67
CA LYS A 8 -5.39 -23.14 1.29
C LYS A 8 -4.58 -23.97 0.29
N MET A 9 -5.22 -24.75 -0.57
CA MET A 9 -4.52 -25.53 -1.60
C MET A 9 -3.87 -24.65 -2.66
N ILE A 10 -4.52 -23.55 -3.08
CA ILE A 10 -3.93 -22.58 -4.01
C ILE A 10 -2.69 -21.94 -3.36
N PHE A 11 -2.81 -21.48 -2.12
CA PHE A 11 -1.71 -20.89 -1.36
C PHE A 11 -0.54 -21.85 -1.21
N GLU A 12 -0.80 -23.10 -0.79
CA GLU A 12 0.24 -24.14 -0.67
C GLU A 12 0.89 -24.48 -2.02
N THR A 13 0.10 -24.53 -3.09
CA THR A 13 0.59 -24.83 -4.44
C THR A 13 1.48 -23.70 -4.96
N MET A 14 1.06 -22.45 -4.83
CA MET A 14 1.85 -21.29 -5.25
C MET A 14 3.14 -21.19 -4.45
N ASN A 15 3.11 -21.39 -3.12
CA ASN A 15 4.34 -21.40 -2.31
C ASN A 15 5.29 -22.55 -2.67
N LYS A 16 4.77 -23.74 -3.03
CA LYS A 16 5.59 -24.89 -3.47
C LYS A 16 6.19 -24.68 -4.87
N GLN A 17 5.46 -24.04 -5.78
CA GLN A 17 5.88 -23.81 -7.16
C GLN A 17 6.83 -22.60 -7.31
N HIS A 18 6.95 -21.75 -6.29
CA HIS A 18 7.79 -20.55 -6.31
C HIS A 18 8.87 -20.53 -5.20
N PRO A 19 9.76 -21.54 -5.14
CA PRO A 19 10.90 -21.49 -4.21
C PRO A 19 11.82 -20.30 -4.55
N LYS A 20 12.52 -19.76 -3.53
CA LYS A 20 13.26 -18.48 -3.49
C LYS A 20 14.38 -18.25 -4.56
N SER A 21 14.42 -18.95 -5.70
CA SER A 21 15.62 -18.99 -6.57
C SER A 21 15.46 -18.60 -8.05
N THR A 22 14.43 -17.88 -8.51
CA THR A 22 14.38 -17.41 -9.92
C THR A 22 13.68 -16.06 -10.10
N ARG A 23 14.27 -15.16 -10.92
CA ARG A 23 13.78 -13.79 -11.18
C ARG A 23 12.52 -13.77 -12.05
N GLY A 24 11.52 -12.95 -11.70
CA GLY A 24 10.25 -12.78 -12.44
C GLY A 24 9.03 -12.56 -11.52
N VAL A 25 7.82 -12.97 -11.94
CA VAL A 25 6.57 -12.95 -11.10
C VAL A 25 6.79 -13.62 -9.72
N ILE A 26 7.77 -14.51 -9.65
CA ILE A 26 8.27 -15.21 -8.45
C ILE A 26 8.83 -14.23 -7.40
N ASP A 27 9.47 -13.14 -7.80
CA ASP A 27 9.99 -12.12 -6.86
C ASP A 27 8.84 -11.35 -6.22
N ILE A 28 7.80 -11.01 -6.99
CA ILE A 28 6.63 -10.27 -6.50
C ILE A 28 5.88 -11.10 -5.47
N TRP A 29 5.62 -12.39 -5.74
CA TRP A 29 4.92 -13.25 -4.78
C TRP A 29 5.67 -13.41 -3.45
N ASN A 30 7.00 -13.45 -3.48
CA ASN A 30 7.82 -13.67 -2.29
C ASN A 30 8.01 -12.43 -1.42
N VAL A 31 7.76 -11.22 -1.94
CA VAL A 31 7.79 -9.98 -1.15
C VAL A 31 6.44 -9.66 -0.48
N LEU A 32 5.35 -10.33 -0.89
CA LEU A 32 4.05 -10.18 -0.26
C LEU A 32 4.00 -10.83 1.12
N THR A 33 3.29 -10.18 2.04
CA THR A 33 2.90 -10.80 3.31
C THR A 33 1.97 -12.00 3.04
N ASP A 34 1.86 -12.92 3.99
CA ASP A 34 0.93 -14.04 3.85
C ASP A 34 -0.53 -13.59 3.79
N SER A 35 -0.84 -12.44 4.40
CA SER A 35 -2.15 -11.78 4.32
C SER A 35 -2.40 -11.20 2.92
N GLU A 36 -1.41 -10.53 2.32
CA GLU A 36 -1.50 -10.04 0.93
C GLU A 36 -1.68 -11.20 -0.07
N LYS A 37 -0.93 -12.30 0.07
CA LYS A 37 -1.06 -13.49 -0.79
C LYS A 37 -2.47 -14.07 -0.80
N LYS A 38 -3.12 -14.16 0.37
CA LYS A 38 -4.51 -14.61 0.47
C LYS A 38 -5.47 -13.67 -0.25
N LEU A 39 -5.26 -12.36 -0.13
CA LEU A 39 -6.05 -11.37 -0.85
C LEU A 39 -5.80 -11.42 -2.37
N CYS A 40 -4.58 -11.65 -2.84
CA CYS A 40 -4.29 -11.86 -4.26
C CYS A 40 -5.01 -13.09 -4.83
N ILE A 41 -5.12 -14.17 -4.06
CA ILE A 41 -5.89 -15.36 -4.45
C ILE A 41 -7.39 -15.05 -4.49
N ARG A 42 -7.91 -14.33 -3.49
CA ARG A 42 -9.34 -14.05 -3.33
C ARG A 42 -9.85 -12.97 -4.28
N TYR A 43 -9.05 -11.95 -4.55
CA TYR A 43 -9.40 -10.77 -5.35
C TYR A 43 -8.32 -10.45 -6.39
N PRO A 44 -8.05 -11.34 -7.35
CA PRO A 44 -6.92 -11.19 -8.27
C PRO A 44 -6.99 -9.94 -9.15
N TYR A 45 -8.18 -9.55 -9.61
CA TYR A 45 -8.36 -8.32 -10.40
C TYR A 45 -8.17 -7.05 -9.57
N ASP A 46 -8.61 -7.06 -8.31
CA ASP A 46 -8.39 -5.93 -7.40
C ASP A 46 -6.90 -5.83 -7.05
N ALA A 47 -6.21 -6.94 -6.85
CA ALA A 47 -4.76 -6.96 -6.62
C ALA A 47 -3.96 -6.33 -7.78
N LEU A 48 -4.39 -6.50 -9.04
CA LEU A 48 -3.79 -5.79 -10.17
C LEU A 48 -3.95 -4.27 -10.05
N LYS A 49 -5.14 -3.82 -9.66
CA LYS A 49 -5.43 -2.38 -9.43
C LYS A 49 -4.67 -1.82 -8.23
N VAL A 50 -4.49 -2.59 -7.16
CA VAL A 50 -3.65 -2.23 -6.00
C VAL A 50 -2.22 -1.96 -6.45
N ASN A 51 -1.66 -2.80 -7.31
CA ASN A 51 -0.32 -2.59 -7.86
C ASN A 51 -0.26 -1.40 -8.83
N THR A 52 -1.32 -1.13 -9.60
CA THR A 52 -1.44 0.12 -10.38
C THR A 52 -1.39 1.35 -9.47
N ALA A 53 -2.23 1.39 -8.42
CA ALA A 53 -2.24 2.47 -7.44
C ALA A 53 -0.88 2.67 -6.77
N LYS A 54 -0.17 1.58 -6.45
CA LYS A 54 1.18 1.63 -5.88
C LYS A 54 2.16 2.32 -6.84
N ASN A 55 2.11 1.99 -8.13
CA ASN A 55 2.99 2.60 -9.13
C ASN A 55 2.69 4.09 -9.31
N VAL A 56 1.41 4.48 -9.30
CA VAL A 56 0.99 5.90 -9.30
C VAL A 56 1.56 6.61 -8.07
N ALA A 57 1.42 6.01 -6.89
CA ALA A 57 1.93 6.57 -5.65
C ALA A 57 3.44 6.79 -5.66
N THR A 58 4.22 5.78 -6.08
CA THR A 58 5.68 5.90 -6.25
C THR A 58 6.03 7.04 -7.19
N SER A 59 5.41 7.07 -8.39
CA SER A 59 5.72 8.09 -9.40
C SER A 59 5.37 9.50 -8.94
N GLN A 60 4.23 9.69 -8.29
CA GLN A 60 3.83 11.00 -7.77
C GLN A 60 4.70 11.44 -6.60
N THR A 61 5.14 10.51 -5.75
CA THR A 61 6.06 10.82 -4.64
C THR A 61 7.39 11.33 -5.18
N GLU A 62 8.00 10.59 -6.11
CA GLU A 62 9.25 10.99 -6.76
C GLU A 62 9.11 12.32 -7.51
N LYS A 63 7.98 12.55 -8.18
CA LYS A 63 7.69 13.80 -8.90
C LYS A 63 7.58 15.01 -7.96
N ASN A 64 6.93 14.86 -6.81
CA ASN A 64 6.64 15.98 -5.91
C ASN A 64 7.74 16.25 -4.86
N PHE A 65 8.48 15.21 -4.46
CA PHE A 65 9.51 15.32 -3.42
C PHE A 65 10.93 15.12 -3.96
N GLY A 66 11.11 14.54 -5.15
CA GLY A 66 12.42 14.16 -5.68
C GLY A 66 13.06 12.96 -4.97
N ILE A 67 12.43 12.46 -3.92
CA ILE A 67 12.87 11.34 -3.09
C ILE A 67 11.66 10.44 -2.78
N ASN A 68 11.96 9.24 -2.28
CA ASN A 68 10.98 8.28 -1.82
C ASN A 68 11.48 7.72 -0.48
N GLY A 69 11.30 8.50 0.58
CA GLY A 69 11.85 8.26 1.90
C GLY A 69 11.04 7.29 2.75
N LEU A 70 11.60 7.00 3.92
CA LEU A 70 11.03 6.12 4.94
C LEU A 70 10.80 6.95 6.20
N GLY A 71 9.59 6.92 6.76
CA GLY A 71 9.24 7.66 7.97
C GLY A 71 9.12 9.18 7.81
N ASP A 72 9.36 9.71 6.62
CA ASP A 72 9.36 11.15 6.34
C ASP A 72 8.06 11.64 5.69
N ARG A 73 8.01 12.93 5.39
CA ARG A 73 6.86 13.55 4.74
C ARG A 73 6.54 12.94 3.36
N SER A 74 7.54 12.50 2.61
CA SER A 74 7.33 11.84 1.32
C SER A 74 6.71 10.45 1.50
N ASP A 75 6.99 9.78 2.62
CA ASP A 75 6.36 8.53 3.02
C ASP A 75 4.87 8.72 3.33
N ALA A 76 4.55 9.72 4.15
CA ALA A 76 3.16 10.09 4.45
C ALA A 76 2.37 10.40 3.16
N PHE A 77 2.97 11.14 2.23
CA PHE A 77 2.39 11.41 0.91
C PHE A 77 2.13 10.13 0.13
N ARG A 78 3.12 9.25 0.05
CA ARG A 78 3.05 7.98 -0.69
C ARG A 78 1.92 7.09 -0.19
N HIS A 79 1.79 6.94 1.13
CA HIS A 79 0.72 6.15 1.75
C HIS A 79 -0.66 6.77 1.52
N GLY A 80 -0.74 8.11 1.63
CA GLY A 80 -1.96 8.87 1.35
C GLY A 80 -2.47 8.65 -0.06
N ILE A 81 -1.62 8.88 -1.08
CA ILE A 81 -2.03 8.75 -2.47
C ILE A 81 -2.31 7.30 -2.87
N TRP A 82 -1.51 6.35 -2.38
CA TRP A 82 -1.77 4.93 -2.65
C TRP A 82 -3.17 4.52 -2.17
N ASN A 83 -3.57 4.96 -0.97
CA ASN A 83 -4.88 4.64 -0.42
C ASN A 83 -6.03 5.40 -1.07
N ALA A 84 -5.79 6.64 -1.50
CA ALA A 84 -6.79 7.39 -2.26
C ALA A 84 -7.07 6.72 -3.62
N GLU A 85 -6.02 6.35 -4.36
CA GLU A 85 -6.13 5.67 -5.66
C GLU A 85 -6.73 4.27 -5.52
N MET A 86 -6.35 3.50 -4.51
CA MET A 86 -7.02 2.23 -4.22
C MET A 86 -8.51 2.44 -3.95
N THR A 87 -8.88 3.48 -3.19
CA THR A 87 -10.29 3.77 -2.89
C THR A 87 -11.10 4.06 -4.15
N ILE A 88 -10.53 4.79 -5.11
CA ILE A 88 -11.16 5.05 -6.41
C ILE A 88 -11.30 3.75 -7.23
N LEU A 89 -10.25 2.93 -7.29
CA LEU A 89 -10.19 1.79 -8.20
C LEU A 89 -10.95 0.55 -7.73
N ILE A 90 -10.95 0.29 -6.41
CA ILE A 90 -11.46 -0.95 -5.80
C ILE A 90 -12.44 -0.70 -4.64
N GLY A 91 -12.71 0.56 -4.29
CA GLY A 91 -13.59 0.93 -3.18
C GLY A 91 -12.88 0.90 -1.82
N LYS A 92 -13.35 1.74 -0.90
CA LYS A 92 -12.74 1.98 0.41
C LYS A 92 -12.54 0.71 1.24
N GLU A 93 -13.54 -0.17 1.30
CA GLU A 93 -13.47 -1.40 2.13
C GLU A 93 -12.36 -2.33 1.66
N LYS A 94 -12.20 -2.53 0.34
CA LYS A 94 -11.12 -3.36 -0.20
C LYS A 94 -9.78 -2.66 -0.10
N ALA A 95 -9.73 -1.34 -0.31
CA ALA A 95 -8.52 -0.56 -0.10
C ALA A 95 -8.00 -0.72 1.34
N GLU A 96 -8.88 -0.71 2.33
CA GLU A 96 -8.53 -0.97 3.73
C GLU A 96 -7.99 -2.39 3.93
N LEU A 97 -8.66 -3.42 3.40
CA LEU A 97 -8.17 -4.81 3.51
C LEU A 97 -6.76 -4.98 2.95
N PHE A 98 -6.49 -4.43 1.77
CA PHE A 98 -5.17 -4.53 1.13
C PHE A 98 -4.13 -3.70 1.87
N ALA A 99 -4.44 -2.47 2.28
CA ALA A 99 -3.52 -1.63 3.05
C ALA A 99 -3.17 -2.25 4.40
N THR A 100 -4.16 -2.75 5.16
CA THR A 100 -3.90 -3.43 6.44
C THR A 100 -3.08 -4.71 6.26
N ALA A 101 -3.33 -5.49 5.20
CA ALA A 101 -2.52 -6.66 4.90
C ALA A 101 -1.06 -6.30 4.54
N HIS A 102 -0.85 -5.13 3.93
CA HIS A 102 0.49 -4.61 3.65
C HIS A 102 1.26 -4.24 4.92
N GLU A 103 0.57 -3.76 5.95
CA GLU A 103 1.17 -3.44 7.25
C GLU A 103 1.34 -4.64 8.20
N ASP A 104 0.89 -5.83 7.79
CA ASP A 104 1.07 -7.10 8.52
C ASP A 104 2.49 -7.67 8.37
N LYS A 105 3.48 -6.82 8.63
CA LYS A 105 4.91 -7.12 8.59
C LYS A 105 5.44 -7.37 10.01
N ASP A 106 6.62 -8.00 10.10
CA ASP A 106 7.32 -8.14 11.37
C ASP A 106 7.78 -6.77 11.91
N VAL A 107 7.17 -6.35 13.01
CA VAL A 107 7.43 -5.07 13.68
C VAL A 107 8.45 -5.17 14.81
N THR A 108 9.24 -6.26 14.88
CA THR A 108 10.30 -6.37 15.88
C THR A 108 11.52 -5.53 15.50
N GLY A 109 12.07 -4.80 16.48
CA GLY A 109 13.26 -3.98 16.31
C GLY A 109 12.99 -2.59 15.73
N LYS A 110 13.94 -2.11 14.91
CA LYS A 110 13.96 -0.76 14.34
C LYS A 110 14.16 -0.82 12.83
N GLU A 111 13.67 0.19 12.14
CA GLU A 111 14.00 0.44 10.74
C GLU A 111 15.36 1.12 10.57
N SER A 112 15.81 1.30 9.33
CA SER A 112 17.12 1.87 8.99
C SER A 112 17.32 3.31 9.45
N ASP A 113 16.23 4.05 9.66
CA ASP A 113 16.21 5.41 10.19
C ASP A 113 16.36 5.46 11.74
N GLY A 114 16.39 4.30 12.39
CA GLY A 114 16.54 4.17 13.84
C GLY A 114 15.25 4.27 14.65
N TYR A 115 14.09 4.46 13.99
CA TYR A 115 12.78 4.45 14.65
C TYR A 115 12.24 3.02 14.81
N PRO A 116 11.43 2.74 15.85
CA PRO A 116 10.80 1.43 16.03
C PRO A 116 9.91 1.07 14.83
N LYS A 117 9.96 -0.17 14.36
CA LYS A 117 9.10 -0.63 13.25
C LYS A 117 7.60 -0.51 13.58
N THR A 118 7.25 -0.61 14.85
CA THR A 118 5.88 -0.35 15.32
C THR A 118 5.44 1.10 15.06
N ALA A 119 6.35 2.07 15.19
CA ALA A 119 6.04 3.48 14.94
C ALA A 119 5.79 3.74 13.45
N HIS A 120 6.60 3.13 12.57
CA HIS A 120 6.35 3.12 11.12
C HIS A 120 4.99 2.53 10.78
N ARG A 121 4.72 1.31 11.26
CA ARG A 121 3.43 0.65 11.02
C ARG A 121 2.24 1.50 11.49
N ASP A 122 2.33 2.11 12.67
CA ASP A 122 1.24 2.92 13.22
C ASP A 122 1.05 4.23 12.43
N MET A 123 2.13 4.86 11.98
CA MET A 123 2.12 5.99 11.04
C MET A 123 1.45 5.60 9.71
N ASP A 124 1.89 4.48 9.11
CA ASP A 124 1.38 3.99 7.83
C ASP A 124 -0.11 3.67 7.92
N MET A 125 -0.54 2.96 8.97
CA MET A 125 -1.96 2.65 9.21
C MET A 125 -2.83 3.90 9.28
N HIS A 126 -2.35 4.94 9.98
CA HIS A 126 -3.05 6.23 10.09
C HIS A 126 -3.11 6.96 8.75
N ASN A 127 -1.97 7.14 8.07
CA ASN A 127 -1.89 7.82 6.78
C ASN A 127 -2.68 7.07 5.68
N ASN A 128 -2.70 5.75 5.75
CA ASN A 128 -3.52 4.90 4.90
C ASN A 128 -5.01 5.25 5.08
N GLU A 129 -5.51 5.38 6.30
CA GLU A 129 -6.90 5.78 6.57
C GLU A 129 -7.21 7.19 6.07
N VAL A 130 -6.34 8.16 6.34
CA VAL A 130 -6.49 9.54 5.85
C VAL A 130 -6.59 9.56 4.33
N GLY A 131 -5.70 8.85 3.64
CA GLY A 131 -5.71 8.69 2.18
C GLY A 131 -7.02 8.10 1.66
N ARG A 132 -7.53 7.02 2.28
CA ARG A 132 -8.82 6.42 1.91
C ARG A 132 -9.96 7.43 2.05
N ASN A 133 -9.97 8.20 3.14
CA ASN A 133 -10.98 9.22 3.39
C ASN A 133 -10.91 10.38 2.37
N ILE A 134 -9.72 10.74 1.87
CA ILE A 134 -9.57 11.72 0.79
C ILE A 134 -10.08 11.14 -0.53
N GLY A 135 -9.69 9.91 -0.88
CA GLY A 135 -10.15 9.22 -2.09
C GLY A 135 -11.68 9.08 -2.16
N GLU A 136 -12.31 8.73 -1.05
CA GLU A 136 -13.78 8.59 -0.97
C GLU A 136 -14.52 9.92 -1.22
N ARG A 137 -13.91 11.06 -0.85
CA ARG A 137 -14.48 12.40 -1.06
C ARG A 137 -14.23 12.96 -2.46
N ASN A 138 -13.26 12.42 -3.20
CA ASN A 138 -12.77 12.95 -4.47
C ASN A 138 -12.73 11.85 -5.54
N LYS A 139 -13.85 11.16 -5.79
CA LYS A 139 -13.89 9.96 -6.65
C LYS A 139 -13.67 10.23 -8.15
N ASP A 140 -13.93 11.45 -8.59
CA ASP A 140 -13.97 11.82 -10.01
C ASP A 140 -12.73 12.61 -10.47
N VAL A 141 -11.72 12.77 -9.60
CA VAL A 141 -10.49 13.51 -9.92
C VAL A 141 -9.48 12.59 -10.60
N THR A 142 -8.58 13.20 -11.38
CA THR A 142 -7.45 12.49 -12.00
C THR A 142 -6.34 12.19 -10.99
N GLU A 143 -5.44 11.26 -11.32
CA GLU A 143 -4.28 10.92 -10.48
C GLU A 143 -3.41 12.15 -10.13
N ASN A 144 -3.26 13.10 -11.06
CA ASN A 144 -2.50 14.33 -10.79
C ASN A 144 -3.26 15.27 -9.85
N GLU A 145 -4.57 15.41 -10.01
CA GLU A 145 -5.38 16.24 -9.11
C GLU A 145 -5.44 15.62 -7.71
N MET A 146 -5.51 14.29 -7.60
CA MET A 146 -5.43 13.58 -6.32
C MET A 146 -4.08 13.82 -5.65
N ALA A 147 -2.99 13.72 -6.41
CA ALA A 147 -1.65 14.05 -5.92
C ALA A 147 -1.58 15.48 -5.41
N ASP A 148 -2.10 16.46 -6.16
CA ASP A 148 -2.11 17.86 -5.75
C ASP A 148 -2.93 18.07 -4.46
N ILE A 149 -4.12 17.45 -4.35
CA ILE A 149 -4.96 17.52 -3.14
C ILE A 149 -4.20 17.02 -1.91
N ILE A 150 -3.57 15.84 -2.01
CA ILE A 150 -2.85 15.23 -0.88
C ILE A 150 -1.59 16.02 -0.55
N TYR A 151 -0.89 16.54 -1.57
CA TYR A 151 0.27 17.39 -1.37
C TYR A 151 -0.10 18.66 -0.60
N GLN A 152 -1.19 19.34 -0.98
CA GLN A 152 -1.66 20.52 -0.25
C GLN A 152 -2.10 20.17 1.17
N GLU A 153 -2.78 19.03 1.37
CA GLU A 153 -3.19 18.58 2.71
C GLU A 153 -1.96 18.37 3.62
N ILE A 154 -0.89 17.77 3.11
CA ILE A 154 0.35 17.54 3.86
C ILE A 154 0.99 18.83 4.39
N TYR A 155 0.94 19.90 3.60
CA TYR A 155 1.51 21.20 3.99
C TYR A 155 0.50 22.12 4.68
N SER A 156 -0.73 21.65 4.93
CA SER A 156 -1.73 22.43 5.65
C SER A 156 -1.43 22.50 7.14
N GLU A 157 -1.75 23.62 7.79
CA GLU A 157 -1.58 23.79 9.24
C GLU A 157 -2.41 22.80 10.07
N THR A 158 -3.48 22.27 9.48
CA THR A 158 -4.42 21.33 10.10
C THR A 158 -4.28 19.91 9.56
N THR A 159 -3.13 19.59 8.96
CA THR A 159 -2.90 18.28 8.34
C THR A 159 -3.22 17.14 9.30
N GLN A 160 -3.92 16.13 8.79
CA GLN A 160 -4.12 14.87 9.50
C GLN A 160 -3.00 13.88 9.23
N PHE A 161 -2.15 14.10 8.22
CA PHE A 161 -1.02 13.22 7.96
C PHE A 161 0.04 13.36 9.06
N VAL A 162 0.68 12.25 9.39
CA VAL A 162 1.76 12.20 10.39
C VAL A 162 3.02 11.59 9.78
N TRP A 163 4.19 12.01 10.25
CA TRP A 163 5.48 11.44 9.89
C TRP A 163 6.39 11.39 11.13
N LEU A 164 7.41 10.54 11.10
CA LEU A 164 8.31 10.31 12.24
C LEU A 164 9.45 11.32 12.31
N HIS A 165 9.92 11.79 11.16
CA HIS A 165 11.00 12.77 11.06
C HIS A 165 10.92 13.58 9.75
N GLU A 166 11.69 14.68 9.71
CA GLU A 166 11.84 15.50 8.51
C GLU A 166 12.70 14.83 7.43
#